data_AF-A0A7W1R526-F1
#
_entry.id   AF-A0A7W1R526-F1
#
_cell.length_a   1.000
_cell.length_b   1.000
_cell.length_c   1.000
_cell.angle_alpha   90.00
_cell.angle_beta   90.00
_cell.angle_gamma   90.00
#
_symmetry.space_group_name_H-M   'P 1'
#
loop_
_entity.id
_entity.type
_entity.pdbx_description
1 polymer ?
#
loop_
_entity_poly.entity_id
_entity_poly.type
_entity_poly.pdbx_seq_one_letter_code
_entity_poly.pdbx_strand_id
1 'polypeptide(L)'
;MDGTDALAGRFEQHRDHLRAVARRMLGSTAEADDAVQEAWLRLDRSDAATIDNLGGWLTTVVSRVCLDVLRARASRRESPPLAAEPSTTNLGAPPVDVEGDAVQADAVGAAL
;
A
#
# COMPACT_ATOMS: atom_id res chain seq x y z
N MET A 1 -27.74 -7.97 13.32
CA MET A 1 -26.33 -7.68 12.94
C MET A 1 -26.27 -6.29 12.31
N ASP A 2 -26.92 -5.28 12.89
CA ASP A 2 -27.52 -4.23 12.03
C ASP A 2 -26.78 -2.88 12.09
N GLY A 3 -25.94 -2.67 13.11
CA GLY A 3 -25.24 -1.40 13.31
C GLY A 3 -24.11 -1.15 12.30
N THR A 4 -23.29 -2.17 12.04
CA THR A 4 -22.17 -2.08 11.08
C THR A 4 -22.68 -1.93 9.65
N ASP A 5 -23.74 -2.64 9.27
CA ASP A 5 -24.33 -2.52 7.93
C ASP A 5 -24.91 -1.12 7.68
N ALA A 6 -25.58 -0.54 8.69
CA ALA A 6 -26.05 0.85 8.63
C ALA A 6 -24.90 1.86 8.53
N LEU A 7 -23.80 1.63 9.26
CA LEU A 7 -22.60 2.46 9.20
C LEU A 7 -21.92 2.37 7.82
N ALA A 8 -21.82 1.15 7.26
CA ALA A 8 -21.30 0.89 5.93
C ALA A 8 -22.12 1.63 4.87
N GLY A 9 -23.45 1.57 4.96
CA GLY A 9 -24.35 2.30 4.06
C GLY A 9 -24.15 3.82 4.11
N ARG A 10 -23.91 4.40 5.30
CA ARG A 10 -23.59 5.83 5.45
C ARG A 10 -22.22 6.18 4.90
N PHE A 11 -21.22 5.32 5.08
CA PHE A 11 -19.89 5.53 4.53
C PHE A 11 -19.87 5.47 3.01
N GLU A 12 -20.58 4.49 2.42
CA GLU A 12 -20.62 4.29 0.97
C GLU A 12 -21.16 5.51 0.23
N GLN A 13 -22.11 6.26 0.83
CA GLN A 13 -22.61 7.54 0.30
C GLN A 13 -21.52 8.61 0.10
N HIS A 14 -20.39 8.50 0.81
CA HIS A 14 -19.28 9.44 0.73
C HIS A 14 -18.07 8.88 -0.02
N ARG A 15 -18.04 7.58 -0.32
CA ARG A 15 -16.85 6.87 -0.80
C ARG A 15 -16.24 7.48 -2.06
N ASP A 16 -17.05 7.78 -3.06
CA ASP A 16 -16.58 8.36 -4.32
C ASP A 16 -15.99 9.76 -4.12
N HIS A 17 -16.63 10.58 -3.28
CA HIS A 17 -16.11 11.91 -2.94
C HIS A 17 -14.76 11.81 -2.22
N LEU A 18 -14.67 10.94 -1.20
CA LEU A 18 -13.45 10.74 -0.44
C LEU A 18 -12.31 10.21 -1.31
N ARG A 19 -12.62 9.27 -2.21
CA ARG A 19 -11.66 8.73 -3.18
C ARG A 19 -11.17 9.84 -4.13
N ALA A 20 -12.05 10.71 -4.61
CA ALA A 20 -11.68 11.84 -5.47
C ALA A 20 -10.77 12.85 -4.74
N VAL A 21 -11.08 13.17 -3.48
CA VAL A 21 -10.25 14.05 -2.63
C VAL A 21 -8.87 13.45 -2.42
N ALA A 22 -8.80 12.20 -1.94
CA ALA A 22 -7.54 11.49 -1.75
C ALA A 22 -6.78 11.38 -3.08
N ARG A 23 -7.51 11.22 -4.20
CA ARG A 23 -6.88 11.09 -5.50
C ARG A 23 -6.14 12.34 -5.95
N ARG A 24 -6.80 13.47 -5.78
CA ARG A 24 -6.22 14.78 -6.03
C ARG A 24 -5.00 15.07 -5.16
N MET A 25 -4.99 14.62 -3.91
CA MET A 25 -3.87 14.84 -2.99
C MET A 25 -2.66 13.94 -3.27
N LEU A 26 -2.89 12.65 -3.56
CA LEU A 26 -1.81 11.65 -3.57
C LEU A 26 -1.24 11.30 -4.96
N GLY A 27 -1.94 11.64 -6.05
CA GLY A 27 -1.56 11.25 -7.43
C GLY A 27 -1.73 9.78 -7.86
N SER A 28 -1.58 8.77 -6.99
CA SER A 28 -1.80 7.31 -7.26
C SER A 28 -3.14 6.69 -6.81
N THR A 29 -3.95 6.13 -7.73
CA THR A 29 -5.26 5.48 -7.44
C THR A 29 -5.21 4.52 -6.25
N ALA A 30 -4.22 3.63 -6.23
CA ALA A 30 -4.04 2.67 -5.14
C ALA A 30 -3.93 3.35 -3.78
N GLU A 31 -3.12 4.41 -3.66
CA GLU A 31 -2.93 5.10 -2.37
C GLU A 31 -4.18 5.90 -1.95
N ALA A 32 -5.08 6.27 -2.87
CA ALA A 32 -6.37 6.82 -2.44
C ALA A 32 -7.29 5.73 -1.91
N ASP A 33 -7.30 4.56 -2.55
CA ASP A 33 -8.12 3.45 -2.08
C ASP A 33 -7.68 3.03 -0.69
N ASP A 34 -6.38 2.95 -0.44
CA ASP A 34 -5.80 2.69 0.88
C ASP A 34 -6.18 3.78 1.89
N ALA A 35 -6.13 5.06 1.51
CA ALA A 35 -6.52 6.15 2.40
C ALA A 35 -8.00 6.12 2.78
N VAL A 36 -8.88 5.77 1.83
CA VAL A 36 -10.32 5.60 2.06
C VAL A 36 -10.58 4.38 2.96
N GLN A 37 -9.85 3.28 2.77
CA GLN A 37 -9.92 2.11 3.64
C GLN A 37 -9.48 2.42 5.08
N GLU A 38 -8.37 3.14 5.25
CA GLU A 38 -7.92 3.57 6.58
C GLU A 38 -8.95 4.48 7.26
N ALA A 39 -9.62 5.35 6.49
CA ALA A 39 -10.72 6.17 7.02
C ALA A 39 -11.93 5.34 7.46
N TRP A 40 -12.28 4.28 6.73
CA TRP A 40 -13.30 3.31 7.14
C TRP A 40 -12.92 2.63 8.47
N LEU A 41 -11.69 2.13 8.59
CA LEU A 41 -11.22 1.48 9.82
C LEU A 41 -11.18 2.42 11.02
N ARG A 42 -10.93 3.72 10.79
CA ARG A 42 -11.02 4.74 11.86
C ARG A 42 -12.47 5.03 12.23
N LEU A 43 -13.39 5.04 11.27
CA LEU A 43 -14.82 5.23 11.54
C LEU A 43 -15.38 4.07 12.36
N ASP A 44 -15.07 2.82 11.99
CA ASP A 44 -15.53 1.60 12.67
C ASP A 44 -15.06 1.53 14.13
N ARG A 45 -13.87 2.07 14.43
CA ARG A 45 -13.33 2.18 15.79
C ARG A 45 -13.83 3.41 16.57
N SER A 46 -14.56 4.32 15.92
CA SER A 46 -15.08 5.54 16.53
C SER A 46 -16.53 5.35 16.96
N ASP A 47 -16.99 6.15 17.93
CA ASP A 47 -18.42 6.23 18.24
C ASP A 47 -19.16 7.07 17.18
N ALA A 48 -19.48 6.45 16.04
CA ALA A 48 -20.09 7.12 14.89
C ALA A 48 -21.48 7.72 15.16
N ALA A 49 -22.14 7.34 16.27
CA ALA A 49 -23.41 7.93 16.68
C ALA A 49 -23.24 9.36 17.21
N THR A 50 -22.03 9.72 17.68
CA THR A 50 -21.71 11.06 18.20
C THR A 50 -21.26 12.04 17.11
N ILE A 51 -21.12 11.57 15.86
CA ILE A 51 -20.64 12.37 14.74
C ILE A 51 -21.83 13.03 14.03
N ASP A 52 -22.09 14.29 14.35
CA ASP A 52 -23.17 15.08 13.73
C ASP A 52 -22.99 15.25 12.21
N ASN A 53 -21.75 15.56 11.78
CA ASN A 53 -21.40 15.73 10.37
C ASN A 53 -20.40 14.65 9.93
N LEU A 54 -20.93 13.49 9.54
CA LEU A 54 -20.12 12.36 9.11
C LEU A 54 -19.27 12.68 7.87
N GLY A 55 -19.83 13.35 6.86
CA GLY A 55 -19.11 13.72 5.65
C GLY A 55 -17.91 14.64 5.94
N GLY A 56 -18.11 15.69 6.76
CA GLY A 56 -17.03 16.59 7.16
C GLY A 56 -15.96 15.90 8.00
N TRP A 57 -16.37 15.00 8.90
CA TRP A 57 -15.45 14.18 9.68
C TRP A 57 -14.62 13.27 8.78
N LEU A 58 -15.25 12.56 7.84
CA LEU A 58 -14.58 11.65 6.91
C LEU A 58 -13.58 12.39 6.00
N THR A 59 -13.95 13.54 5.44
CA THR A 59 -13.05 14.36 4.63
C THR A 59 -11.83 14.81 5.44
N THR A 60 -12.00 15.15 6.72
CA THR A 60 -10.90 15.49 7.62
C THR A 60 -9.97 14.30 7.85
N VAL A 61 -10.54 13.12 8.13
CA VAL A 61 -9.77 11.89 8.35
C VAL A 61 -8.96 11.51 7.11
N VAL A 62 -9.60 11.47 5.93
CA VAL A 62 -8.93 11.15 4.67
C VAL A 62 -7.82 12.15 4.35
N SER A 63 -8.08 13.45 4.55
CA SER A 63 -7.07 14.49 4.32
C SER A 63 -5.84 14.29 5.22
N ARG A 64 -6.05 13.94 6.50
CA ARG A 64 -4.95 13.64 7.44
C ARG A 64 -4.15 12.42 7.01
N VAL A 65 -4.82 11.32 6.66
CA VAL A 65 -4.15 10.12 6.14
C VAL A 65 -3.31 10.44 4.91
N CYS A 66 -3.84 11.24 3.98
CA CYS A 66 -3.08 11.66 2.80
C CYS A 66 -1.84 12.48 3.15
N LEU A 67 -1.94 13.41 4.11
CA LEU A 67 -0.81 14.20 4.58
C LEU A 67 0.26 13.33 5.26
N ASP A 68 -0.14 12.31 6.02
CA ASP A 68 0.77 11.35 6.65
C ASP A 68 1.54 10.55 5.58
N VAL A 69 0.85 10.09 4.53
CA VAL A 69 1.49 9.41 3.39
C VAL A 69 2.51 10.32 2.70
N LEU A 70 2.14 11.58 2.42
CA LEU A 70 3.05 12.54 1.78
C LEU A 70 4.27 12.83 2.66
N ARG A 71 4.09 12.95 3.98
CA ARG A 71 5.18 13.14 4.94
C ARG A 71 6.12 11.94 4.96
N ALA A 72 5.59 10.72 4.97
CA ALA A 72 6.39 9.50 4.91
C ALA A 72 7.21 9.40 3.60
N ARG A 73 6.66 9.84 2.46
CA ARG A 73 7.42 9.93 1.20
C ARG A 73 8.56 10.94 1.29
N ALA A 74 8.36 12.09 1.93
CA ALA A 74 9.40 13.09 2.10
C ALA A 74 10.56 12.56 2.95
N SER A 75 10.26 11.97 4.11
CA SER A 75 11.30 11.43 5.01
C SER A 75 12.12 10.29 4.40
N ARG A 76 11.52 9.45 3.52
CA ARG A 76 12.27 8.42 2.77
C ARG A 76 13.28 9.00 1.78
N ARG A 77 13.03 10.18 1.21
CA ARG A 77 13.98 10.85 0.32
C ARG A 77 15.15 11.47 1.07
N GLU A 78 14.93 11.83 2.33
CA GLU A 78 15.93 12.45 3.20
C GLU A 78 16.82 11.42 3.90
N SER A 79 16.39 10.16 3.99
CA SER A 79 17.21 9.09 4.55
C SER A 79 18.27 8.67 3.53
N PRO A 80 19.57 8.93 3.76
CA PRO A 80 20.61 8.40 2.89
C PRO A 80 20.46 6.87 2.85
N PRO A 81 20.65 6.22 1.69
CA PRO A 81 20.64 4.77 1.64
C PRO A 81 21.64 4.27 2.67
N LEU A 82 21.19 3.38 3.56
CA LEU A 82 22.10 2.62 4.43
C LEU A 82 23.20 2.11 3.50
N ALA A 83 24.44 2.50 3.75
CA ALA A 83 25.57 2.15 2.90
C ALA A 83 25.46 0.65 2.63
N ALA A 84 25.27 0.29 1.36
CA ALA A 84 25.22 -1.10 0.98
C ALA A 84 26.55 -1.71 1.43
N GLU A 85 26.50 -2.56 2.46
CA GLU A 85 27.67 -3.31 2.90
C GLU A 85 28.27 -3.94 1.64
N PRO A 86 29.54 -3.64 1.29
CA PRO A 86 30.12 -4.17 0.08
C PRO A 86 30.09 -5.69 0.23
N SER A 87 29.28 -6.34 -0.59
CA SER A 87 29.26 -7.80 -0.68
C SER A 87 30.69 -8.21 -1.02
N THR A 88 31.41 -8.74 -0.03
CA THR A 88 32.73 -9.30 -0.20
C THR A 88 32.57 -10.47 -1.14
N THR A 89 32.79 -10.20 -2.42
CA THR A 89 32.99 -11.24 -3.42
C THR A 89 34.18 -12.07 -2.92
N ASN A 90 33.90 -13.30 -2.53
CA ASN A 90 34.89 -14.30 -2.17
C ASN A 90 35.86 -14.46 -3.35
N LEU A 91 37.00 -13.74 -3.31
CA LEU A 91 38.18 -14.04 -4.11
C LEU A 91 38.84 -15.27 -3.49
N GLY A 92 38.34 -16.45 -3.85
CA GLY A 92 38.79 -17.71 -3.28
C GLY A 92 38.19 -18.93 -3.96
N ALA A 93 38.42 -19.09 -5.27
CA ALA A 93 38.31 -20.39 -5.92
C ALA A 93 39.27 -20.47 -7.12
N PRO A 94 40.20 -21.45 -7.17
CA PRO A 94 40.91 -21.78 -8.42
C PRO A 94 39.93 -22.36 -9.45
N PRO A 95 40.25 -22.33 -10.76
CA PRO A 95 39.33 -22.72 -11.82
C PRO A 95 38.87 -24.18 -11.63
N VAL A 96 37.56 -24.36 -11.54
CA VAL A 96 36.92 -25.67 -11.63
C VAL A 96 37.03 -26.15 -13.07
N ASP A 97 37.70 -27.28 -13.28
CA ASP A 97 37.69 -28.02 -14.54
C ASP A 97 36.25 -28.33 -14.93
N VAL A 98 35.87 -27.91 -16.14
CA VAL A 98 34.57 -28.17 -16.74
C VAL A 98 34.65 -29.51 -17.45
N GLU A 99 34.36 -30.61 -16.75
CA GLU A 99 34.07 -31.90 -17.40
C GLU A 99 33.08 -32.68 -16.52
N GLY A 100 31.83 -32.74 -16.96
CA GLY A 100 30.76 -33.36 -16.21
C GLY A 100 29.44 -33.28 -16.96
N ASP A 101 29.36 -34.11 -18.01
CA ASP A 101 28.16 -34.47 -18.77
C ASP A 101 26.87 -34.45 -17.91
N ALA A 102 25.99 -33.50 -18.20
CA ALA A 102 24.65 -33.44 -17.63
C ALA A 102 23.64 -33.44 -18.77
N VAL A 103 23.37 -34.67 -19.22
CA VAL A 103 22.14 -35.20 -19.82
C VAL A 103 20.99 -34.19 -19.99
N GLN A 104 20.64 -34.03 -21.27
CA GLN A 104 19.43 -33.40 -21.77
C GLN A 104 18.17 -34.12 -21.24
N ALA A 105 17.30 -33.39 -20.53
CA ALA A 105 15.96 -33.84 -20.18
C ALA A 105 14.92 -32.81 -20.64
N ASP A 106 14.35 -33.16 -21.79
CA ASP A 106 13.06 -32.87 -22.41
C ASP A 106 12.20 -31.68 -21.95
N ALA A 107 11.76 -30.94 -22.97
CA ALA A 107 10.80 -29.87 -22.91
C ALA A 107 9.37 -30.42 -22.94
N VAL A 108 8.57 -30.07 -21.94
CA VAL A 108 7.10 -30.18 -21.99
C VAL A 108 6.60 -28.74 -21.89
N GLY A 109 5.74 -28.20 -22.74
CA GLY A 109 4.93 -28.68 -23.84
C GLY A 109 3.93 -27.56 -24.08
N ALA A 110 3.65 -27.27 -25.35
CA ALA A 110 2.84 -26.15 -25.80
C ALA A 110 1.47 -26.03 -25.12
N ALA A 111 1.06 -24.79 -24.84
CA ALA A 111 -0.33 -24.41 -24.65
C ALA A 111 -0.65 -23.23 -25.57
N LEU A 112 -1.44 -23.55 -26.61
CA LEU A 112 -2.24 -22.70 -27.52
C LEU A 112 -1.49 -21.87 -28.59
#